data_AF-A0A841HKE9-F1
#
_entry.id   AF-A0A841HKE9-F1
#
_cell.length_a   1.000
_cell.length_b   1.000
_cell.length_c   1.000
_cell.angle_alpha   90.00
_cell.angle_beta   90.00
_cell.angle_gamma   90.00
#
_symmetry.space_group_name_H-M   'P 1'
#
loop_
_entity.id
_entity.type
_entity.pdbx_description
1 polymer ?
#
loop_
_entity_poly.entity_id
_entity_poly.type
_entity_poly.pdbx_seq_one_letter_code
_entity_poly.pdbx_strand_id
1 'polypeptide(L)'
;MQSVPTESAHTLPAGTFGAWLKSTRASLQGEGGSDVPCGDCVGCCVSSYFIPLRPKDTAALHEIPAKFLSATQPRGNWVMGYRDDGTCPMLRDRKCSIYAHRPQTCRDYDCRVFAAAGMEAGGPDKSVINERVRAWRFTYADEADHAAHRAVQAAATFIREKREHFPGGRAPTAPTGVAVLAVKVYELFLDEAAERRDAEALAADVVKMARAFDAASTDLR
;
A
#
# COMPACT_ATOMS: atom_id res chain seq x y z
N MET A 1 -24.59 16.37 -33.25
CA MET A 1 -24.01 15.36 -32.34
C MET A 1 -22.55 15.73 -32.18
N GLN A 2 -22.23 16.52 -31.14
CA GLN A 2 -20.86 16.97 -30.91
C GLN A 2 -20.14 15.90 -30.09
N SER A 3 -19.06 15.37 -30.66
CA SER A 3 -18.17 14.40 -30.03
C SER A 3 -17.51 15.05 -28.81
N VAL A 4 -17.77 14.50 -27.63
CA VAL A 4 -17.05 14.88 -26.40
C VAL A 4 -15.60 14.41 -26.56
N PRO A 5 -14.59 15.28 -26.33
CA PRO A 5 -13.20 14.85 -26.35
C PRO A 5 -12.97 13.89 -25.17
N THR A 6 -12.50 12.69 -25.46
CA THR A 6 -12.00 11.75 -24.46
C THR A 6 -10.85 12.42 -23.71
N GLU A 7 -11.11 12.79 -22.46
CA GLU A 7 -10.15 13.40 -21.54
C GLU A 7 -8.88 12.52 -21.51
N SER A 8 -7.77 13.06 -21.98
CA SER A 8 -6.49 12.35 -21.99
C SER A 8 -6.13 12.01 -20.54
N ALA A 9 -6.14 10.72 -20.19
CA ALA A 9 -5.75 10.28 -18.86
C ALA A 9 -4.32 10.76 -18.57
N HIS A 10 -4.18 11.75 -17.70
CA HIS A 10 -2.89 12.26 -17.27
C HIS A 10 -2.08 11.13 -16.66
N THR A 11 -0.96 10.76 -17.28
CA THR A 11 -0.05 9.75 -16.77
C THR A 11 1.02 10.39 -15.88
N LEU A 12 1.45 9.67 -14.86
CA LEU A 12 2.47 10.10 -13.92
C LEU A 12 3.59 9.05 -13.85
N PRO A 13 4.86 9.45 -13.85
CA PRO A 13 5.96 8.52 -13.73
C PRO A 13 5.98 7.91 -12.33
N ALA A 14 5.84 6.59 -12.23
CA ALA A 14 5.97 5.85 -10.98
C ALA A 14 7.44 5.48 -10.66
N GLY A 15 8.33 5.63 -11.64
CA GLY A 15 9.74 5.23 -11.60
C GLY A 15 10.00 3.88 -12.28
N THR A 16 11.25 3.42 -12.24
CA THR A 16 11.62 2.07 -12.69
C THR A 16 11.10 1.02 -11.71
N PHE A 17 10.40 0.01 -12.22
CA PHE A 17 9.71 -0.98 -11.40
C PHE A 17 10.67 -1.74 -10.47
N GLY A 18 11.80 -2.27 -10.95
CA GLY A 18 12.73 -3.02 -10.10
C GLY A 18 13.32 -2.19 -8.97
N ALA A 19 13.73 -0.95 -9.27
CA ALA A 19 14.24 -0.02 -8.27
C ALA A 19 13.17 0.32 -7.22
N TRP A 20 11.94 0.60 -7.66
CA TRP A 20 10.81 0.85 -6.77
C TRP A 20 10.46 -0.37 -5.91
N LEU A 21 10.42 -1.57 -6.51
CA LEU A 21 10.09 -2.82 -5.81
C LEU A 21 11.11 -3.11 -4.71
N LYS A 22 12.41 -2.96 -5.01
CA LYS A 22 13.50 -3.11 -4.05
C LYS A 22 13.36 -2.13 -2.89
N SER A 23 13.17 -0.84 -3.19
CA SER A 23 13.02 0.21 -2.17
C SER A 23 11.76 0.01 -1.31
N THR A 24 10.64 -0.38 -1.93
CA THR A 24 9.38 -0.64 -1.24
C THR A 24 9.50 -1.83 -0.29
N ARG A 25 10.13 -2.92 -0.73
CA ARG A 25 10.40 -4.09 0.14
C ARG A 25 11.29 -3.70 1.32
N ALA A 26 12.37 -2.95 1.09
CA ALA A 26 13.22 -2.45 2.19
C ALA A 26 12.43 -1.60 3.20
N SER A 27 11.60 -0.66 2.72
CA SER A 27 10.74 0.15 3.61
C SER A 27 9.73 -0.69 4.40
N LEU A 28 9.15 -1.72 3.78
CA LEU A 28 8.27 -2.67 4.48
C LEU A 28 9.01 -3.49 5.56
N GLN A 29 10.33 -3.66 5.41
CA GLN A 29 11.20 -4.26 6.43
C GLN A 29 11.66 -3.25 7.50
N GLY A 30 11.24 -1.99 7.40
CA GLY A 30 11.59 -0.93 8.32
C GLY A 30 12.85 -0.15 7.94
N GLU A 31 13.41 -0.40 6.76
CA GLU A 31 14.55 0.34 6.25
C GLU A 31 14.07 1.60 5.50
N GLY A 32 14.12 2.74 6.19
CA GLY A 32 13.72 4.03 5.64
C GLY A 32 12.20 4.20 5.50
N GLY A 33 11.79 5.18 4.70
CA GLY A 33 10.40 5.48 4.39
C GLY A 33 10.18 5.52 2.88
N SER A 34 8.92 5.68 2.47
CA SER A 34 8.57 5.81 1.06
C SER A 34 8.74 7.25 0.58
N ASP A 35 9.50 7.44 -0.49
CA ASP A 35 9.53 8.71 -1.23
C ASP A 35 8.58 8.63 -2.42
N VAL A 36 7.35 9.10 -2.18
CA VAL A 36 6.30 9.14 -3.20
C VAL A 36 6.28 10.54 -3.79
N PRO A 37 6.40 10.70 -5.12
CA PRO A 37 6.33 12.01 -5.77
C PRO A 37 4.86 12.49 -5.85
N CYS A 38 4.20 12.61 -4.68
CA CYS A 38 2.81 13.00 -4.55
C CYS A 38 2.54 14.40 -5.11
N GLY A 39 3.52 15.30 -5.08
CA GLY A 39 3.34 16.70 -5.44
C GLY A 39 2.26 17.37 -4.57
N ASP A 40 1.20 17.85 -5.21
CA ASP A 40 0.02 18.46 -4.58
C ASP A 40 -1.13 17.46 -4.29
N CYS A 41 -0.87 16.16 -4.45
CA CYS A 41 -1.85 15.11 -4.22
C CYS A 41 -2.25 15.05 -2.74
N VAL A 42 -3.57 15.02 -2.51
CA VAL A 42 -4.17 14.82 -1.17
C VAL A 42 -4.95 13.52 -1.07
N GLY A 43 -4.77 12.59 -2.02
CA GLY A 43 -5.59 11.38 -2.16
C GLY A 43 -5.75 10.61 -0.86
N CYS A 44 -4.65 10.25 -0.20
CA CYS A 44 -4.70 9.56 1.10
C CYS A 44 -5.25 10.43 2.24
N CYS A 45 -5.09 11.75 2.17
CA CYS A 45 -5.58 12.69 3.18
C CYS A 45 -7.10 12.91 3.13
N VAL A 46 -7.76 12.57 2.03
CA VAL A 46 -9.23 12.72 1.86
C VAL A 46 -9.94 11.37 1.72
N SER A 47 -9.25 10.29 2.08
CA SER A 47 -9.71 8.91 1.89
C SER A 47 -10.23 8.26 3.18
N SER A 48 -10.61 9.01 4.22
CA SER A 48 -11.15 8.46 5.47
C SER A 48 -10.31 7.30 6.05
N TYR A 49 -8.99 7.41 5.97
CA TYR A 49 -8.11 6.37 6.52
C TYR A 49 -7.98 6.53 8.03
N PHE A 50 -8.16 5.42 8.75
CA PHE A 50 -7.65 5.27 10.09
C PHE A 50 -6.13 5.09 10.01
N ILE A 51 -5.38 5.92 10.72
CA ILE A 51 -3.92 5.93 10.67
C ILE A 51 -3.40 5.34 11.99
N PRO A 52 -2.83 4.12 11.99
CA PRO A 52 -2.12 3.61 13.15
C PRO A 52 -0.92 4.51 13.52
N LEU A 53 -0.75 4.75 14.81
CA LEU A 53 0.41 5.41 15.38
C LEU A 53 1.09 4.48 16.37
N ARG A 54 2.42 4.44 16.28
CA ARG A 54 3.31 3.65 17.12
C ARG A 54 3.65 4.46 18.38
N PRO A 55 4.07 3.81 19.47
CA PRO A 55 4.58 4.54 20.66
C PRO A 55 5.72 5.51 20.34
N LYS A 56 6.52 5.23 19.30
CA LYS A 56 7.65 6.06 18.85
C LYS A 56 7.22 7.29 18.03
N ASP A 57 5.96 7.41 17.61
CA ASP A 57 5.43 8.57 16.87
C ASP A 57 5.14 9.75 17.82
N THR A 58 6.04 10.04 18.77
CA THR A 58 5.81 10.96 19.88
C THR A 58 5.50 12.39 19.42
N ALA A 59 6.21 12.90 18.41
CA ALA A 59 5.96 14.21 17.83
C ALA A 59 4.57 14.28 17.17
N ALA A 60 4.17 13.25 16.42
CA ALA A 60 2.84 13.18 15.82
C ALA A 60 1.75 13.16 16.90
N LEU A 61 1.93 12.33 17.94
CA LEU A 61 0.98 12.19 19.05
C LEU A 61 0.77 13.51 19.81
N HIS A 62 1.80 14.35 19.91
CA HIS A 62 1.70 15.66 20.55
C HIS A 62 0.92 16.68 19.68
N GLU A 63 1.01 16.58 18.35
CA GLU A 63 0.38 17.54 17.44
C GLU A 63 -1.05 17.18 17.01
N ILE A 64 -1.40 15.89 17.04
CA ILE A 64 -2.75 15.44 16.66
C ILE A 64 -3.74 15.76 17.79
N PRO A 65 -4.88 16.42 17.50
CA PRO A 65 -5.87 16.70 18.53
C PRO A 65 -6.42 15.41 19.16
N ALA A 66 -6.42 15.35 20.49
CA ALA A 66 -6.78 14.15 21.26
C ALA A 66 -8.14 13.55 20.90
N LYS A 67 -9.12 14.37 20.48
CA LYS A 67 -10.45 13.90 20.05
C LYS A 67 -10.42 12.97 18.83
N PHE A 68 -9.34 12.99 18.04
CA PHE A 68 -9.16 12.08 16.90
C PHE A 68 -8.32 10.86 17.25
N LEU A 69 -7.79 10.76 18.47
CA LEU A 69 -6.93 9.66 18.90
C LEU A 69 -7.74 8.66 19.74
N SER A 70 -7.56 7.39 19.44
CA SER A 70 -8.09 6.28 20.24
C SER A 70 -6.96 5.30 20.55
N ALA A 71 -6.78 4.95 21.83
CA ALA A 71 -5.79 3.96 22.22
C ALA A 71 -6.18 2.57 21.70
N THR A 72 -5.20 1.80 21.25
CA THR A 72 -5.38 0.44 20.74
C THR A 72 -4.42 -0.54 21.41
N GLN A 73 -4.63 -1.83 21.21
CA GLN A 73 -3.71 -2.87 21.65
C GLN A 73 -2.63 -3.13 20.58
N PRO A 74 -1.38 -3.45 20.97
CA PRO A 74 -0.89 -3.49 22.35
C PRO A 74 -0.71 -2.08 22.95
N ARG A 75 -0.67 -1.98 24.27
CA ARG A 75 -0.56 -0.71 25.01
C ARG A 75 0.50 0.22 24.41
N GLY A 76 0.12 1.50 24.27
CA GLY A 76 0.96 2.55 23.69
C GLY A 76 0.76 2.75 22.19
N ASN A 77 0.04 1.87 21.51
CA ASN A 77 -0.43 2.11 20.15
C ASN A 77 -1.70 2.95 20.17
N TRP A 78 -1.86 3.72 19.11
CA TRP A 78 -3.02 4.56 18.89
C TRP A 78 -3.51 4.40 17.46
N VAL A 79 -4.73 4.82 17.23
CA VAL A 79 -5.28 5.06 15.90
C VAL A 79 -5.78 6.50 15.84
N MET A 80 -5.40 7.21 14.78
CA MET A 80 -5.97 8.50 14.43
C MET A 80 -7.14 8.28 13.46
N GLY A 81 -8.32 8.78 13.82
CA GLY A 81 -9.49 8.84 12.95
C GLY A 81 -9.44 10.01 11.95
N TYR A 82 -10.56 10.25 11.31
CA TYR A 82 -10.77 11.34 10.35
C TYR A 82 -11.91 12.26 10.82
N ARG A 83 -12.07 13.41 10.16
CA ARG A 83 -13.20 14.33 10.38
C ARG A 83 -14.49 13.77 9.79
N ASP A 84 -15.64 14.31 10.17
CA ASP A 84 -16.94 13.85 9.67
C ASP A 84 -17.09 13.91 8.14
N ASP A 85 -16.33 14.80 7.49
CA ASP A 85 -16.25 14.93 6.02
C ASP A 85 -15.29 13.92 5.35
N GLY A 86 -14.70 12.99 6.11
CA GLY A 86 -13.74 12.00 5.62
C GLY A 86 -12.30 12.50 5.49
N THR A 87 -12.02 13.76 5.84
CA THR A 87 -10.67 14.33 5.70
C THR A 87 -9.78 14.10 6.92
N CYS A 88 -8.47 14.01 6.69
CA CYS A 88 -7.45 13.92 7.72
C CYS A 88 -7.49 15.16 8.63
N PRO A 89 -7.46 15.00 9.96
CA PRO A 89 -7.52 16.12 10.89
C PRO A 89 -6.33 17.09 10.76
N MET A 90 -5.22 16.63 10.18
CA MET A 90 -4.00 17.42 9.96
C MET A 90 -3.91 18.02 8.55
N LEU A 91 -4.94 17.86 7.70
CA LEU A 91 -4.99 18.52 6.40
C LEU A 91 -5.45 19.98 6.55
N ARG A 92 -4.60 20.94 6.17
CA ARG A 92 -4.86 22.39 6.14
C ARG A 92 -4.42 22.95 4.80
N ASP A 93 -5.29 23.68 4.11
CA ASP A 93 -4.98 24.30 2.81
C ASP A 93 -4.33 23.32 1.82
N ARG A 94 -4.87 22.10 1.75
CA ARG A 94 -4.37 20.97 0.94
C ARG A 94 -2.94 20.50 1.27
N LYS A 95 -2.40 20.87 2.43
CA LYS A 95 -1.08 20.46 2.92
C LYS A 95 -1.21 19.78 4.28
N CYS A 96 -0.27 18.89 4.58
CA CYS A 96 -0.18 18.29 5.92
C CYS A 96 0.43 19.30 6.89
N SER A 97 -0.32 19.72 7.91
CA SER A 97 0.15 20.67 8.92
C SER A 97 1.26 20.09 9.80
N ILE A 98 1.42 18.77 9.82
CA ILE A 98 2.42 18.04 10.61
C ILE A 98 3.43 17.32 9.71
N TYR A 99 3.66 17.80 8.47
CA TYR A 99 4.42 17.03 7.47
C TYR A 99 5.78 16.52 7.96
N ALA A 100 6.52 17.36 8.71
CA ALA A 100 7.81 16.99 9.30
C ALA A 100 7.70 15.97 10.45
N HIS A 101 6.57 15.95 11.15
CA HIS A 101 6.28 15.10 12.31
C HIS A 101 5.27 13.99 12.01
N ARG A 102 4.95 13.75 10.73
CA ARG A 102 3.98 12.74 10.32
C ARG A 102 4.32 11.36 10.93
N PRO A 103 3.31 10.59 11.36
CA PRO A 103 3.55 9.27 11.95
C PRO A 103 4.20 8.35 10.93
N GLN A 104 4.92 7.33 11.40
CA GLN A 104 5.66 6.42 10.54
C GLN A 104 4.76 5.76 9.49
N THR A 105 3.51 5.42 9.83
CA THR A 105 2.51 4.92 8.87
C THR A 105 2.33 5.84 7.65
N CYS A 106 2.32 7.17 7.85
CA CYS A 106 2.22 8.11 6.73
C CYS A 106 3.53 8.27 5.96
N ARG A 107 4.69 7.98 6.57
CA ARG A 107 6.00 7.98 5.90
C ARG A 107 6.19 6.73 5.05
N ASP A 108 5.65 5.61 5.51
CA ASP A 108 5.77 4.30 4.85
C ASP A 108 4.72 4.11 3.75
N TYR A 109 3.73 5.01 3.66
CA TYR A 109 2.61 4.85 2.74
C TYR A 109 2.97 5.21 1.31
N ASP A 110 3.05 4.20 0.44
CA ASP A 110 3.21 4.36 -1.01
C ASP A 110 1.98 3.88 -1.78
N CYS A 111 1.15 4.79 -2.29
CA CYS A 111 -0.03 4.44 -3.07
C CYS A 111 0.30 3.74 -4.42
N ARG A 112 1.57 3.76 -4.89
CA ARG A 112 1.98 3.01 -6.08
C ARG A 112 1.85 1.51 -5.89
N VAL A 113 1.77 0.98 -4.66
CA VAL A 113 1.52 -0.46 -4.44
C VAL A 113 0.24 -0.93 -5.10
N PHE A 114 -0.78 -0.09 -5.21
CA PHE A 114 -2.04 -0.43 -5.88
C PHE A 114 -1.87 -0.51 -7.40
N ALA A 115 -1.12 0.43 -7.98
CA ALA A 115 -0.79 0.40 -9.40
C ALA A 115 0.06 -0.82 -9.74
N ALA A 116 1.06 -1.14 -8.90
CA ALA A 116 1.89 -2.33 -9.03
C ALA A 116 1.08 -3.64 -8.93
N ALA A 117 0.08 -3.68 -8.05
CA ALA A 117 -0.81 -4.82 -7.87
C ALA A 117 -1.96 -4.86 -8.89
N GLY A 118 -2.06 -3.90 -9.82
CA GLY A 118 -3.12 -3.85 -10.81
C GLY A 118 -4.53 -3.65 -10.21
N MET A 119 -4.63 -2.93 -9.10
CA MET A 119 -5.90 -2.76 -8.36
C MET A 119 -6.12 -1.33 -7.89
N GLU A 120 -7.34 -1.03 -7.46
CA GLU A 120 -7.70 0.25 -6.83
C GLU A 120 -7.47 0.24 -5.31
N ALA A 121 -7.36 1.43 -4.71
CA ALA A 121 -7.14 1.58 -3.27
C ALA A 121 -8.40 1.32 -2.43
N GLY A 122 -9.57 1.22 -3.08
CA GLY A 122 -10.87 0.91 -2.47
C GLY A 122 -12.02 1.22 -3.42
N GLY A 123 -13.23 1.33 -2.87
CA GLY A 123 -14.45 1.59 -3.64
C GLY A 123 -14.59 3.06 -4.08
N PRO A 124 -15.80 3.47 -4.53
CA PRO A 124 -16.08 4.83 -4.99
C PRO A 124 -15.75 5.94 -3.97
N ASP A 125 -15.77 5.62 -2.68
CA ASP A 125 -15.39 6.52 -1.59
C ASP A 125 -13.89 6.86 -1.58
N LYS A 126 -13.07 6.15 -2.38
CA LYS A 126 -11.63 6.36 -2.57
C LYS A 126 -11.31 6.97 -3.93
N SER A 127 -12.27 7.65 -4.57
CA SER A 127 -12.15 8.17 -5.94
C SER A 127 -10.87 8.98 -6.19
N VAL A 128 -10.51 9.90 -5.29
CA VAL A 128 -9.34 10.79 -5.43
C VAL A 128 -8.02 10.01 -5.43
N ILE A 129 -7.88 9.01 -4.56
CA ILE A 129 -6.68 8.16 -4.57
C ILE A 129 -6.72 7.18 -5.73
N ASN A 130 -7.88 6.64 -6.11
CA ASN A 130 -7.99 5.75 -7.26
C ASN A 130 -7.63 6.46 -8.57
N GLU A 131 -7.97 7.75 -8.70
CA GLU A 131 -7.51 8.58 -9.82
C GLU A 131 -5.98 8.68 -9.86
N ARG A 132 -5.35 8.97 -8.71
CA ARG A 132 -3.89 8.98 -8.61
C ARG A 132 -3.27 7.62 -8.94
N VAL A 133 -3.87 6.52 -8.47
CA VAL A 133 -3.43 5.15 -8.76
C VAL A 133 -3.49 4.86 -10.26
N ARG A 134 -4.59 5.22 -10.92
CA ARG A 134 -4.76 5.04 -12.38
C ARG A 134 -3.82 5.89 -13.22
N ALA A 135 -3.26 6.95 -12.67
CA ALA A 135 -2.28 7.80 -13.37
C ALA A 135 -0.86 7.19 -13.36
N TRP A 136 -0.48 6.41 -12.34
CA TRP A 136 0.88 5.89 -12.20
C TRP A 136 1.30 4.96 -13.34
N ARG A 137 2.49 5.19 -13.90
CA ARG A 137 3.12 4.37 -14.95
C ARG A 137 4.54 4.01 -14.57
N PHE A 138 4.82 2.73 -14.38
CA PHE A 138 6.18 2.23 -14.20
C PHE A 138 6.90 2.11 -15.54
N THR A 139 8.21 2.36 -15.51
CA THR A 139 9.14 1.97 -16.57
C THR A 139 9.85 0.69 -16.18
N TYR A 140 10.44 0.00 -17.15
CA TYR A 140 11.12 -1.28 -16.95
C TYR A 140 12.51 -1.18 -17.55
N ALA A 141 13.54 -1.56 -16.79
CA ALA A 141 14.90 -1.57 -17.29
C ALA A 141 15.16 -2.80 -18.18
N ASP A 142 14.51 -3.92 -17.86
CA ASP A 142 14.71 -5.21 -18.52
C ASP A 142 13.46 -6.12 -18.37
N GLU A 143 13.57 -7.34 -18.90
CA GLU A 143 12.50 -8.35 -18.80
C GLU A 143 12.30 -8.88 -17.37
N ALA A 144 13.31 -8.81 -16.50
CA ALA A 144 13.16 -9.23 -15.11
C ALA A 144 12.25 -8.27 -14.33
N ASP A 145 12.35 -6.96 -14.59
CA ASP A 145 11.41 -5.95 -14.09
C ASP A 145 9.99 -6.22 -14.57
N HIS A 146 9.81 -6.56 -15.86
CA HIS A 146 8.51 -6.92 -16.42
C HIS A 146 7.94 -8.18 -15.76
N ALA A 147 8.74 -9.24 -15.61
CA ALA A 147 8.35 -10.48 -14.97
C ALA A 147 7.97 -10.26 -13.51
N ALA A 148 8.75 -9.47 -12.76
CA ALA A 148 8.45 -9.12 -11.38
C ALA A 148 7.11 -8.36 -11.25
N HIS A 149 6.81 -7.44 -12.17
CA HIS A 149 5.52 -6.73 -12.13
C HIS A 149 4.35 -7.65 -12.43
N ARG A 150 4.46 -8.52 -13.45
CA ARG A 150 3.44 -9.54 -13.72
C ARG A 150 3.23 -10.45 -12.51
N ALA A 151 4.31 -10.84 -11.84
CA ALA A 151 4.25 -11.68 -10.64
C ALA A 151 3.57 -10.98 -9.45
N VAL A 152 3.79 -9.67 -9.24
CA VAL A 152 3.05 -8.90 -8.23
C VAL A 152 1.55 -8.85 -8.55
N GLN A 153 1.19 -8.66 -9.81
CA GLN A 153 -0.22 -8.66 -10.24
C GLN A 153 -0.86 -10.05 -10.07
N ALA A 154 -0.17 -11.12 -10.48
CA ALA A 154 -0.62 -12.49 -10.31
C ALA A 154 -0.82 -12.85 -8.83
N ALA A 155 0.12 -12.45 -7.96
CA ALA A 155 0.00 -12.62 -6.52
C ALA A 155 -1.23 -11.88 -5.96
N ALA A 156 -1.46 -10.62 -6.36
CA ALA A 156 -2.62 -9.85 -5.93
C ALA A 156 -3.95 -10.48 -6.37
N THR A 157 -4.03 -10.98 -7.60
CA THR A 157 -5.18 -11.70 -8.13
C THR A 157 -5.43 -12.98 -7.32
N PHE A 158 -4.40 -13.81 -7.11
CA PHE A 158 -4.50 -15.02 -6.30
C PHE A 158 -5.01 -14.74 -4.88
N ILE A 159 -4.43 -13.76 -4.19
CA ILE A 159 -4.83 -13.37 -2.82
C ILE A 159 -6.30 -12.91 -2.77
N ARG A 160 -6.83 -12.31 -3.84
CA ARG A 160 -8.22 -11.84 -3.91
C ARG A 160 -9.20 -12.94 -4.26
N GLU A 161 -8.83 -13.80 -5.20
CA GLU A 161 -9.75 -14.77 -5.81
C GLU A 161 -9.71 -16.15 -5.16
N LYS A 162 -8.65 -16.47 -4.40
CA LYS A 162 -8.43 -17.78 -3.76
C LYS A 162 -8.38 -17.67 -2.23
N ARG A 163 -9.13 -16.73 -1.66
CA ARG A 163 -9.12 -16.40 -0.22
C ARG A 163 -9.48 -17.59 0.67
N GLU A 164 -10.41 -18.40 0.20
CA GLU A 164 -10.91 -19.62 0.83
C GLU A 164 -9.81 -20.68 1.03
N HIS A 165 -8.76 -20.65 0.21
CA HIS A 165 -7.64 -21.58 0.29
C HIS A 165 -6.57 -21.15 1.31
N PHE A 166 -6.64 -19.92 1.83
CA PHE A 166 -5.71 -19.50 2.89
C PHE A 166 -6.01 -20.24 4.19
N PRO A 167 -4.98 -20.68 4.95
CA PRO A 167 -5.18 -21.40 6.21
C PRO A 167 -6.16 -20.69 7.15
N GLY A 168 -7.27 -21.35 7.45
CA GLY A 168 -8.37 -20.82 8.28
C GLY A 168 -9.17 -19.68 7.63
N GLY A 169 -9.12 -19.52 6.31
CA GLY A 169 -9.79 -18.47 5.55
C GLY A 169 -9.22 -17.07 5.78
N ARG A 170 -8.00 -16.93 6.30
CA ARG A 170 -7.44 -15.67 6.85
C ARG A 170 -6.59 -14.88 5.84
N ALA A 171 -7.07 -14.71 4.61
CA ALA A 171 -6.46 -13.79 3.65
C ALA A 171 -6.80 -12.32 3.97
N PRO A 172 -5.92 -11.34 3.66
CA PRO A 172 -6.26 -9.93 3.81
C PRO A 172 -7.41 -9.54 2.87
N THR A 173 -8.40 -8.84 3.41
CA THR A 173 -9.55 -8.34 2.65
C THR A 173 -9.41 -6.87 2.25
N ALA A 174 -8.70 -6.08 3.07
CA ALA A 174 -8.44 -4.68 2.81
C ALA A 174 -7.46 -4.51 1.61
N PRO A 175 -7.72 -3.57 0.68
CA PRO A 175 -6.89 -3.36 -0.50
C PRO A 175 -5.39 -3.22 -0.20
N THR A 176 -5.03 -2.41 0.81
CA THR A 176 -3.63 -2.22 1.21
C THR A 176 -2.99 -3.53 1.65
N GLY A 177 -3.70 -4.36 2.40
CA GLY A 177 -3.20 -5.66 2.86
C GLY A 177 -2.96 -6.62 1.71
N VAL A 178 -3.84 -6.63 0.71
CA VAL A 178 -3.67 -7.43 -0.51
C VAL A 178 -2.43 -6.96 -1.29
N ALA A 179 -2.34 -5.67 -1.60
CA ALA A 179 -1.26 -5.12 -2.42
C ALA A 179 0.11 -5.29 -1.74
N VAL A 180 0.20 -5.02 -0.44
CA VAL A 180 1.44 -5.20 0.34
C VAL A 180 1.82 -6.67 0.41
N LEU A 181 0.86 -7.58 0.64
CA LEU A 181 1.16 -9.02 0.67
C LEU A 181 1.69 -9.48 -0.70
N ALA A 182 1.07 -9.06 -1.80
CA ALA A 182 1.53 -9.37 -3.15
C ALA A 182 2.98 -8.94 -3.40
N VAL A 183 3.35 -7.72 -2.99
CA VAL A 183 4.74 -7.21 -3.07
C VAL A 183 5.71 -8.04 -2.22
N LYS A 184 5.28 -8.58 -1.08
CA LYS A 184 6.13 -9.43 -0.22
C LYS A 184 6.37 -10.80 -0.84
N VAL A 185 5.38 -11.38 -1.53
CA VAL A 185 5.41 -12.79 -1.94
C VAL A 185 5.55 -13.01 -3.45
N TYR A 186 5.74 -11.96 -4.24
CA TYR A 186 5.76 -12.04 -5.70
C TYR A 186 6.74 -13.07 -6.26
N GLU A 187 7.83 -13.39 -5.55
CA GLU A 187 8.82 -14.39 -5.99
C GLU A 187 8.20 -15.78 -6.21
N LEU A 188 7.13 -16.13 -5.47
CA LEU A 188 6.38 -17.37 -5.70
C LEU A 188 5.65 -17.41 -7.06
N PHE A 189 5.46 -16.26 -7.69
CA PHE A 189 4.69 -16.06 -8.91
C PHE A 189 5.58 -15.66 -10.10
N LEU A 190 6.91 -15.73 -9.97
CA LEU A 190 7.84 -15.50 -11.08
C LEU A 190 7.83 -16.65 -12.10
N ASP A 191 7.52 -17.86 -11.64
CA ASP A 191 7.34 -19.02 -12.49
C ASP A 191 5.87 -19.15 -12.92
N GLU A 192 5.60 -19.14 -14.22
CA GLU A 192 4.25 -19.35 -14.78
C GLU A 192 3.67 -20.73 -14.41
N ALA A 193 4.51 -21.68 -13.98
CA ALA A 193 4.05 -22.93 -13.38
C ALA A 193 3.32 -22.74 -12.05
N ALA A 194 3.50 -21.60 -11.37
CA ALA A 194 2.82 -21.31 -10.11
C ALA A 194 1.29 -21.34 -10.26
N GLU A 195 0.75 -20.88 -11.39
CA GLU A 195 -0.70 -20.90 -11.66
C GLU A 195 -1.29 -22.31 -11.79
N ARG A 196 -0.44 -23.30 -12.09
CA ARG A 196 -0.83 -24.71 -12.20
C ARG A 196 -0.69 -25.47 -10.88
N ARG A 197 -0.18 -24.83 -9.84
CA ARG A 197 -0.03 -25.44 -8.52
C ARG A 197 -1.40 -25.56 -7.84
N ASP A 198 -1.49 -26.53 -6.95
CA ASP A 198 -2.60 -26.63 -6.02
C ASP A 198 -2.76 -25.32 -5.22
N ALA A 199 -3.99 -24.80 -5.16
CA ALA A 199 -4.27 -23.49 -4.58
C ALA A 199 -4.07 -23.47 -3.06
N GLU A 200 -4.35 -24.56 -2.36
CA GLU A 200 -4.15 -24.66 -0.92
C GLU A 200 -2.65 -24.69 -0.58
N ALA A 201 -1.87 -25.48 -1.31
CA ALA A 201 -0.42 -25.50 -1.18
C ALA A 201 0.21 -24.13 -1.48
N LEU A 202 -0.22 -23.45 -2.55
CA LEU A 202 0.28 -22.11 -2.89
C LEU A 202 -0.09 -21.09 -1.81
N ALA A 203 -1.31 -21.11 -1.28
CA ALA A 203 -1.73 -20.22 -0.20
C ALA A 203 -0.93 -20.45 1.10
N ALA A 204 -0.60 -21.70 1.43
CA ALA A 204 0.28 -22.02 2.55
C ALA A 204 1.70 -21.44 2.36
N ASP A 205 2.24 -21.53 1.15
CA ASP A 205 3.55 -20.95 0.81
C ASP A 205 3.54 -19.42 0.85
N VAL A 206 2.45 -18.77 0.42
CA VAL A 206 2.27 -17.31 0.57
C VAL A 206 2.37 -16.92 2.05
N VAL A 207 1.68 -17.64 2.94
CA VAL A 207 1.76 -17.37 4.39
C VAL A 207 3.17 -17.60 4.93
N LYS A 208 3.84 -18.68 4.51
CA LYS A 208 5.21 -19.00 4.92
C LYS A 208 6.20 -17.91 4.48
N MET A 209 6.15 -17.50 3.21
CA MET A 209 7.04 -16.47 2.66
C MET A 209 6.77 -15.11 3.30
N ALA A 210 5.51 -14.73 3.52
CA ALA A 210 5.17 -13.48 4.18
C ALA A 210 5.72 -13.42 5.62
N ARG A 211 5.62 -14.52 6.38
CA ARG A 211 6.20 -14.62 7.72
C ARG A 211 7.73 -14.54 7.70
N ALA A 212 8.38 -15.19 6.74
CA ALA A 212 9.83 -15.12 6.58
C ALA A 212 10.30 -13.69 6.25
N PHE A 213 9.57 -13.00 5.37
CA PHE A 213 9.81 -11.60 5.03
C PHE A 213 9.72 -10.69 6.26
N ASP A 214 8.67 -10.87 7.08
CA ASP A 214 8.45 -10.07 8.29
C ASP A 214 9.46 -10.39 9.41
N ALA A 215 9.88 -11.66 9.54
CA ALA A 215 10.89 -12.07 10.51
C ALA A 215 12.25 -11.40 10.21
N ALA A 216 12.66 -11.35 8.94
CA ALA A 216 13.88 -10.66 8.52
C ALA A 216 13.89 -9.15 8.85
N SER A 217 12.72 -8.56 9.08
CA SER A 217 12.55 -7.14 9.46
C SER A 217 12.79 -6.89 10.96
N THR A 218 12.72 -7.94 11.78
CA THR A 218 12.81 -7.83 13.25
C THR A 218 14.27 -7.86 13.72
N ASP A 219 15.18 -8.48 12.96
CA ASP A 219 16.61 -8.54 13.28
C ASP A 219 17.37 -7.21 13.08
N LEU A 220 16.71 -6.19 12.51
CA LEU A 220 17.26 -4.84 12.29
C LEU A 220 16.78 -3.79 13.32
N ARG A 221 16.04 -4.18 14.37
CA ARG A 221 15.44 -3.25 15.35
C ARG A 221 15.96 -3.37 16.77
#